data_AF-A0A1X0U8W1-F1
#
_entry.id   AF-A0A1X0U8W1-F1
#
_cell.length_a   1.000
_cell.length_b   1.000
_cell.length_c   1.000
_cell.angle_alpha   90.00
_cell.angle_beta   90.00
_cell.angle_gamma   90.00
#
_symmetry.space_group_name_H-M   'P 1'
#
loop_
_entity.id
_entity.type
_entity.pdbx_description
1 polymer ?
#
loop_
_entity_poly.entity_id
_entity_poly.type
_entity_poly.pdbx_seq_one_letter_code
_entity_poly.pdbx_strand_id
1 'polypeptide(L)'
;MGLPWIRLDTQFASNPKVLTLLADKKYRAAFAYVAALGYSGAHGTDGFLPDLCLPFIHATRSDASHLADVGLWKQCSGGWEINGWGEFQQSSDDAMARRKRAQEAAAKRWEKEKGK
;
A
#
# COMPACT_ATOMS: atom_id res chain seq x y z
N MET A 1 0.76 13.64 12.69
CA MET A 1 -0.55 12.98 12.92
C MET A 1 -1.01 12.30 11.61
N GLY A 2 -1.86 11.27 11.65
CA GLY A 2 -2.44 10.67 10.43
C GLY A 2 -3.37 11.64 9.70
N LEU A 3 -3.73 11.32 8.46
CA LEU A 3 -4.77 12.05 7.72
C LEU A 3 -6.16 11.59 8.21
N PRO A 4 -7.10 12.52 8.47
CA PRO A 4 -8.47 12.16 8.87
C PRO A 4 -9.28 11.52 7.73
N TRP A 5 -8.87 11.73 6.48
CA TRP A 5 -9.45 11.16 5.27
C TRP A 5 -8.38 11.08 4.17
N ILE A 6 -8.61 10.23 3.18
CA ILE A 6 -7.78 10.12 1.98
C ILE A 6 -8.60 10.48 0.74
N ARG A 7 -7.93 10.89 -0.34
CA ARG A 7 -8.59 11.09 -1.64
C ARG A 7 -8.67 9.77 -2.38
N LEU A 8 -9.85 9.42 -2.89
CA LEU A 8 -10.03 8.32 -3.83
C LEU A 8 -10.62 8.90 -5.11
N ASP A 9 -10.00 8.58 -6.25
CA ASP A 9 -10.50 9.03 -7.54
C ASP A 9 -11.84 8.35 -7.86
N THR A 10 -12.82 9.14 -8.30
CA THR A 10 -14.15 8.64 -8.73
C THR A 10 -14.09 7.67 -9.90
N GLN A 11 -13.02 7.72 -10.71
CA GLN A 11 -12.74 6.80 -11.80
C GLN A 11 -12.17 5.45 -11.33
N PHE A 12 -12.07 5.20 -10.02
CA PHE A 12 -11.50 3.96 -9.49
C PHE A 12 -12.14 2.71 -10.12
N ALA A 13 -13.46 2.67 -10.24
CA ALA A 13 -14.18 1.52 -10.79
C ALA A 13 -13.93 1.28 -12.29
N SER A 14 -13.58 2.33 -13.05
CA SER A 14 -13.29 2.27 -14.48
C SER A 14 -11.79 2.33 -14.80
N ASN A 15 -10.92 2.38 -13.79
CA ASN A 15 -9.48 2.40 -13.98
C ASN A 15 -9.03 1.09 -14.65
N PRO A 16 -8.24 1.15 -15.76
CA PRO A 16 -7.81 -0.05 -16.47
C PRO A 16 -7.10 -1.09 -15.58
N LYS A 17 -6.30 -0.65 -14.59
CA LYS A 17 -5.60 -1.56 -13.65
C LYS A 17 -6.58 -2.32 -12.75
N VAL A 18 -7.65 -1.63 -12.32
CA VAL A 18 -8.71 -2.23 -11.51
C VAL A 18 -9.53 -3.18 -12.37
N LEU A 19 -9.89 -2.77 -13.60
CA LEU A 19 -10.61 -3.63 -14.54
C LEU A 19 -9.85 -4.93 -14.84
N THR A 20 -8.51 -4.87 -14.99
CA THR A 20 -7.67 -6.07 -15.13
C THR A 20 -7.80 -7.01 -13.94
N LEU A 21 -7.73 -6.50 -12.70
CA LEU A 21 -7.92 -7.32 -11.50
C LEU A 21 -9.31 -7.97 -11.47
N LEU A 22 -10.36 -7.23 -11.85
CA LEU A 22 -11.72 -7.74 -11.85
C LEU A 22 -11.96 -8.80 -12.92
N ALA A 23 -11.35 -8.65 -14.11
CA ALA A 23 -11.39 -9.65 -15.17
C ALA A 23 -10.82 -11.00 -14.69
N ASP A 24 -9.75 -10.96 -13.89
CA ASP A 24 -9.12 -12.13 -13.29
C ASP A 24 -9.75 -12.57 -11.95
N LYS A 25 -10.93 -12.03 -11.62
CA LYS A 25 -11.69 -12.30 -10.38
C LYS A 25 -10.90 -12.01 -9.09
N LYS A 26 -9.95 -11.08 -9.14
CA LYS A 26 -9.11 -10.63 -8.01
C LYS A 26 -9.80 -9.54 -7.18
N TYR A 27 -11.07 -9.75 -6.83
CA TYR A 27 -11.88 -8.77 -6.09
C TYR A 27 -11.26 -8.38 -4.75
N ARG A 28 -10.64 -9.33 -4.05
CA ARG A 28 -9.97 -9.08 -2.77
C ARG A 28 -8.79 -8.12 -2.92
N ALA A 29 -8.01 -8.23 -4.00
CA ALA A 29 -6.92 -7.31 -4.29
C ALA A 29 -7.44 -5.88 -4.52
N ALA A 30 -8.51 -5.73 -5.32
CA ALA A 30 -9.14 -4.43 -5.54
C ALA A 30 -9.66 -3.80 -4.23
N PHE A 31 -10.29 -4.58 -3.36
CA PHE A 31 -10.72 -4.12 -2.03
C PHE A 31 -9.52 -3.75 -1.14
N ALA A 32 -8.48 -4.58 -1.12
CA ALA A 32 -7.26 -4.34 -0.34
C ALA A 32 -6.57 -3.04 -0.75
N TYR A 33 -6.59 -2.66 -2.02
CA TYR A 33 -6.08 -1.36 -2.47
C TYR A 33 -6.80 -0.19 -1.76
N VAL A 34 -8.13 -0.22 -1.70
CA VAL A 34 -8.91 0.83 -1.03
C VAL A 34 -8.65 0.85 0.47
N ALA A 35 -8.62 -0.33 1.10
CA ALA A 35 -8.30 -0.47 2.52
C ALA A 35 -6.88 0.04 2.85
N ALA A 36 -5.91 -0.20 1.96
CA ALA A 36 -4.54 0.28 2.11
C ALA A 36 -4.40 1.80 2.04
N LEU A 37 -5.21 2.48 1.22
CA LEU A 37 -5.25 3.94 1.22
C LEU A 37 -5.63 4.46 2.60
N GLY A 38 -6.70 3.89 3.19
CA GLY A 38 -7.15 4.22 4.54
C GLY A 38 -6.09 3.94 5.61
N TYR A 39 -5.45 2.77 5.56
CA TYR A 39 -4.34 2.42 6.45
C TYR A 39 -3.19 3.44 6.36
N SER A 40 -2.69 3.68 5.16
CA SER A 40 -1.57 4.60 4.93
C SER A 40 -1.90 6.03 5.42
N GLY A 41 -3.13 6.49 5.16
CA GLY A 41 -3.61 7.79 5.64
C GLY A 41 -3.65 7.85 7.16
N ALA A 42 -4.32 6.90 7.81
CA ALA A 42 -4.50 6.85 9.26
C ALA A 42 -3.16 6.75 10.01
N HIS A 43 -2.21 5.97 9.49
CA HIS A 43 -0.88 5.82 10.09
C HIS A 43 0.10 6.91 9.65
N GLY A 44 -0.22 7.65 8.58
CA GLY A 44 0.64 8.65 7.96
C GLY A 44 1.98 8.07 7.53
N THR A 45 1.94 6.90 6.90
CA THR A 45 3.11 6.20 6.35
C THR A 45 3.45 6.63 4.93
N ASP A 46 2.74 7.63 4.41
CA ASP A 46 2.99 8.27 3.12
C ASP A 46 3.07 7.27 1.95
N GLY A 47 2.13 6.34 1.93
CA GLY A 47 2.00 5.30 0.91
C GLY A 47 2.74 4.01 1.23
N PHE A 48 3.58 3.97 2.28
CA PHE A 48 4.28 2.75 2.68
C PHE A 48 3.39 1.79 3.47
N LEU A 49 3.47 0.51 3.14
CA LEU A 49 2.71 -0.59 3.71
C LEU A 49 3.69 -1.68 4.17
N PRO A 50 3.95 -1.84 5.48
CA PRO A 50 4.79 -2.93 5.96
C PRO A 50 4.07 -4.27 5.73
N ASP A 51 4.78 -5.36 5.47
CA ASP A 51 4.16 -6.69 5.24
C ASP A 51 3.17 -7.12 6.34
N LEU A 52 3.47 -6.74 7.58
CA LEU A 52 2.63 -7.03 8.74
C LEU A 52 1.25 -6.36 8.68
N CYS A 53 1.06 -5.33 7.85
CA CYS A 53 -0.24 -4.70 7.69
C CYS A 53 -1.19 -5.50 6.79
N LEU A 54 -0.69 -6.41 5.96
CA LEU A 54 -1.50 -7.11 4.94
C LEU A 54 -2.78 -7.74 5.53
N PRO A 55 -2.76 -8.47 6.66
CA PRO A 55 -3.97 -9.03 7.24
C PRO A 55 -4.99 -7.97 7.69
N PHE A 56 -4.53 -6.80 8.15
CA PHE A 56 -5.40 -5.70 8.61
C PHE A 56 -6.12 -5.00 7.46
N ILE A 57 -5.54 -5.02 6.27
CA ILE A 57 -6.14 -4.49 5.04
C ILE A 57 -6.77 -5.59 4.18
N HIS A 58 -7.03 -6.76 4.79
CA HIS A 58 -7.68 -7.91 4.16
C HIS A 58 -6.93 -8.46 2.92
N ALA A 59 -5.60 -8.35 2.94
CA ALA A 59 -4.70 -8.80 1.89
C ALA A 59 -3.84 -9.98 2.34
N THR A 60 -3.51 -10.85 1.40
CA THR A 60 -2.41 -11.81 1.48
C THR A 60 -1.22 -11.31 0.67
N ARG A 61 -0.04 -11.94 0.81
CA ARG A 61 1.11 -11.66 -0.07
C ARG A 61 0.77 -11.86 -1.55
N SER A 62 -0.07 -12.85 -1.87
CA SER A 62 -0.51 -13.08 -3.26
C SER A 62 -1.38 -11.93 -3.80
N ASP A 63 -2.26 -11.34 -2.98
CA ASP A 63 -3.04 -10.17 -3.41
C ASP A 63 -2.14 -8.95 -3.60
N ALA A 64 -1.15 -8.77 -2.71
CA ALA A 64 -0.14 -7.73 -2.82
C ALA A 64 0.68 -7.86 -4.11
N SER A 65 1.07 -9.10 -4.48
CA SER A 65 1.72 -9.39 -5.77
C SER A 65 0.82 -8.99 -6.94
N HIS A 66 -0.46 -9.38 -6.95
CA HIS A 66 -1.37 -8.98 -8.03
C HIS A 66 -1.54 -7.47 -8.16
N LEU A 67 -1.55 -6.74 -7.02
CA LEU A 67 -1.56 -5.27 -7.02
C LEU A 67 -0.27 -4.66 -7.58
N ALA A 68 0.88 -5.31 -7.33
CA ALA A 68 2.15 -4.91 -7.90
C ALA A 68 2.21 -5.21 -9.42
N ASP A 69 1.69 -6.37 -9.84
CA ASP A 69 1.66 -6.79 -11.26
C ASP A 69 0.89 -5.78 -12.12
N VAL A 70 -0.26 -5.29 -11.63
CA VAL A 70 -1.04 -4.24 -12.33
C VAL A 70 -0.51 -2.82 -12.08
N GLY A 71 0.56 -2.67 -11.31
CA GLY A 71 1.21 -1.40 -11.03
C GLY A 71 0.40 -0.44 -10.16
N LEU A 72 -0.51 -0.96 -9.32
CA LEU A 72 -1.17 -0.19 -8.26
C LEU A 72 -0.27 -0.09 -7.02
N TRP A 73 0.50 -1.13 -6.73
CA TRP A 73 1.55 -1.13 -5.70
C TRP A 73 2.94 -1.30 -6.31
N LYS A 74 3.97 -1.09 -5.49
CA LYS A 74 5.37 -1.43 -5.77
C LYS A 74 5.90 -2.29 -4.62
N GLN A 75 6.66 -3.32 -4.95
CA GLN A 75 7.39 -4.07 -3.94
C GLN A 75 8.60 -3.27 -3.45
N CYS A 76 8.85 -3.27 -2.15
CA CYS A 76 10.04 -2.65 -1.56
C CYS A 76 10.58 -3.49 -0.40
N SER A 77 11.74 -3.13 0.14
CA SER A 77 12.28 -3.85 1.29
C SER A 77 11.33 -3.75 2.49
N GLY A 78 10.97 -4.90 3.08
CA GLY A 78 10.09 -4.97 4.24
C GLY A 78 8.59 -4.79 3.97
N GLY A 79 8.17 -4.61 2.73
CA GLY A 79 6.75 -4.43 2.40
C GLY A 79 6.48 -3.91 1.00
N TRP A 80 5.55 -2.95 0.92
CA TRP A 80 4.97 -2.46 -0.32
C TRP A 80 4.78 -0.94 -0.26
N GLU A 81 4.61 -0.33 -1.43
CA GLU A 81 4.27 1.09 -1.56
C GLU A 81 3.09 1.28 -2.51
N ILE A 82 2.17 2.17 -2.15
CA ILE A 82 1.08 2.60 -3.02
C ILE A 82 1.68 3.48 -4.11
N ASN A 83 1.51 3.07 -5.37
CA ASN A 83 2.05 3.80 -6.50
C ASN A 83 1.31 5.14 -6.69
N GLY A 84 2.07 6.23 -6.87
CA GLY A 84 1.51 7.56 -7.07
C GLY A 84 0.96 8.24 -5.81
N TRP A 85 1.23 7.72 -4.60
CA TRP A 85 0.69 8.31 -3.36
C TRP A 85 0.93 9.83 -3.26
N GLY A 86 2.17 10.29 -3.48
CA GLY A 86 2.54 11.71 -3.37
C GLY A 86 1.97 12.61 -4.47
N GLU A 87 1.43 12.05 -5.55
CA GLU A 87 0.78 12.81 -6.62
C GLU A 87 -0.66 13.20 -6.23
N PHE A 88 -1.34 12.34 -5.46
CA PHE A 88 -2.77 12.48 -5.18
C PHE A 88 -3.07 12.84 -3.71
N GLN A 89 -2.21 12.42 -2.77
CA GLN A 89 -2.39 12.68 -1.35
C GLN A 89 -1.52 13.84 -0.88
N GLN A 90 -1.97 14.51 0.18
CA GLN A 90 -1.13 15.48 0.87
C GLN A 90 -0.04 14.73 1.63
N SER A 91 1.22 14.98 1.28
CA SER A 91 2.38 14.57 2.06
C SER A 91 2.87 15.74 2.91
N SER A 92 3.48 15.42 4.05
CA SER A 92 4.13 16.38 4.94
C SER A 92 5.49 15.85 5.37
N ASP A 93 6.38 16.73 5.81
CA ASP A 93 7.71 16.34 6.31
C ASP A 93 7.60 15.29 7.44
N ASP A 94 6.61 15.43 8.31
CA ASP A 94 6.29 14.45 9.36
C ASP A 94 5.83 13.10 8.81
N ALA A 95 5.08 13.09 7.70
CA ALA A 95 4.64 11.85 7.04
C ALA A 95 5.83 11.16 6.35
N MET A 96 6.68 11.92 5.66
CA MET A 96 7.90 11.41 5.03
C MET A 96 8.89 10.85 6.08
N ALA A 97 9.05 11.54 7.21
CA ALA A 97 9.90 11.07 8.31
C ALA A 97 9.35 9.77 8.93
N ARG A 98 8.03 9.66 9.08
CA ARG A 98 7.38 8.42 9.55
C ARG A 98 7.52 7.28 8.55
N ARG A 99 7.33 7.55 7.26
CA ARG A 99 7.58 6.60 6.17
C ARG A 99 8.99 6.02 6.26
N LYS A 100 10.00 6.89 6.35
CA LYS A 100 11.41 6.46 6.45
C LYS A 100 11.65 5.55 7.66
N ARG A 101 11.17 5.94 8.85
CA ARG A 101 11.30 5.12 10.07
C ARG A 101 10.59 3.76 9.93
N ALA A 102 9.40 3.75 9.33
CA ALA A 102 8.64 2.53 9.11
C ALA A 102 9.35 1.59 8.11
N GLN A 103 9.88 2.13 7.02
CA GLN A 103 10.69 1.40 6.04
C GLN A 103 11.94 0.80 6.67
N GLU A 104 12.73 1.58 7.42
CA GLU A 104 13.94 1.09 8.10
C GLU A 104 13.63 -0.03 9.09
N ALA A 105 12.57 0.12 9.88
CA ALA A 105 12.14 -0.91 10.83
C ALA A 105 11.66 -2.19 10.13
N ALA A 106 10.94 -2.04 9.00
CA ALA A 106 10.46 -3.17 8.22
C ALA A 106 11.61 -3.90 7.51
N ALA A 107 12.54 -3.17 6.89
CA ALA A 107 13.72 -3.71 6.24
C ALA A 107 14.57 -4.52 7.23
N LYS A 108 14.85 -3.99 8.43
CA LYS A 108 15.60 -4.71 9.47
C LYS A 108 14.96 -6.05 9.87
N ARG A 109 13.62 -6.10 9.94
CA ARG A 109 12.90 -7.35 10.24
C ARG A 109 13.00 -8.34 9.09
N TRP A 110 12.81 -7.86 7.86
CA TRP A 110 12.91 -8.67 6.65
C TRP A 110 14.29 -9.32 6.49
N GLU A 111 15.37 -8.57 6.70
CA GLU A 111 16.74 -9.13 6.65
C GLU A 111 16.95 -10.23 7.69
N LYS A 112 16.40 -10.06 8.91
CA LYS A 112 16.46 -11.09 9.96
C LYS A 112 15.66 -12.36 9.60
N GLU A 113 14.57 -12.23 8.85
CA GLU A 113 13.77 -13.36 8.38
C GLU A 113 14.43 -14.08 7.20
N LYS A 114 15.12 -13.37 6.30
CA LYS A 114 15.87 -13.97 5.18
C LYS A 114 17.20 -14.62 5.58
N GLY A 115 17.82 -14.15 6.65
CA GLY A 115 19.08 -14.71 7.17
C GLY A 115 18.92 -15.96 8.04
N LYS A 116 17.69 -16.47 8.20
CA LYS A 116 17.37 -17.76 8.81
C LYS A 116 17.07 -18.79 7.75
#